data_AF-A0A935KWD3-F1
#
_entry.id   AF-A0A935KWD3-F1
#
_cell.length_a   1.000
_cell.length_b   1.000
_cell.length_c   1.000
_cell.angle_alpha   90.00
_cell.angle_beta   90.00
_cell.angle_gamma   90.00
#
_symmetry.space_group_name_H-M   'P 1'
#
loop_
_entity.id
_entity.type
_entity.pdbx_description
1 polymer ?
#
loop_
_entity_poly.entity_id
_entity_poly.type
_entity_poly.pdbx_seq_one_letter_code
_entity_poly.pdbx_strand_id
1 'polypeptide(L)'
;MLSLCPDTMAFSNIIALTFAAQKNLVLEHPIGVRERTSGKSTININTAFDTILEILNIVMLFNPIRIFLPIALIFFFAGLLWGIPIMIAGRGVSVGAGLMMLTGVMIFLLGLIAEQLSHIRKSRL
;
A
#
# COMPACT_ATOMS: atom_id res chain seq x y z
N MET A 1 13.31 -15.51 -8.48
CA MET A 1 12.76 -14.39 -9.27
C MET A 1 11.40 -14.72 -9.89
N LEU A 2 11.24 -15.89 -10.55
CA LEU A 2 9.93 -16.35 -11.04
C LEU A 2 8.89 -16.64 -9.93
N SER A 3 9.29 -17.01 -8.71
CA SER A 3 8.35 -17.37 -7.63
C SER A 3 7.62 -16.20 -6.96
N LEU A 4 8.04 -14.94 -7.20
CA LEU A 4 7.37 -13.74 -6.68
C LEU A 4 6.38 -13.13 -7.68
N CYS A 5 6.37 -13.61 -8.92
CA CYS A 5 5.55 -13.02 -9.95
C CYS A 5 4.20 -13.76 -9.98
N PRO A 6 3.06 -13.09 -9.74
CA PRO A 6 1.74 -13.65 -9.93
C PRO A 6 1.53 -13.94 -11.42
N ASP A 7 0.79 -15.01 -11.70
CA ASP A 7 0.42 -15.47 -13.05
C ASP A 7 -0.63 -14.58 -13.75
N THR A 8 -0.83 -13.36 -13.25
CA THR A 8 -1.80 -12.39 -13.75
C THR A 8 -1.13 -11.25 -14.54
N MET A 9 -1.92 -10.38 -15.17
CA MET A 9 -1.48 -9.19 -15.91
C MET A 9 -0.50 -8.28 -15.13
N ALA A 10 -0.50 -8.31 -13.79
CA ALA A 10 0.47 -7.56 -12.98
C ALA A 10 1.93 -8.07 -13.08
N PHE A 11 2.18 -9.19 -13.76
CA PHE A 11 3.53 -9.77 -13.95
C PHE A 11 4.56 -8.75 -14.46
N SER A 12 4.22 -7.99 -15.52
CA SER A 12 5.18 -7.01 -16.09
C SER A 12 5.45 -5.84 -15.14
N ASN A 13 4.41 -5.35 -14.45
CA ASN A 13 4.54 -4.28 -13.45
C ASN A 13 5.40 -4.72 -12.28
N ILE A 14 5.28 -5.98 -11.84
CA ILE A 14 6.02 -6.51 -10.69
C ILE A 14 7.48 -6.70 -11.03
N ILE A 15 7.79 -7.20 -12.22
CA ILE A 15 9.17 -7.29 -12.69
C ILE A 15 9.78 -5.89 -12.78
N ALA A 16 9.08 -4.93 -13.39
CA ALA A 16 9.56 -3.54 -13.48
C ALA A 16 9.81 -2.91 -12.10
N LEU A 17 8.85 -3.05 -11.16
CA LEU A 17 9.00 -2.53 -9.80
C LEU A 17 10.12 -3.22 -9.03
N THR A 18 10.30 -4.53 -9.22
CA THR A 18 11.34 -5.31 -8.56
C THR A 18 12.72 -4.90 -9.06
N PHE A 19 12.90 -4.74 -10.37
CA PHE A 19 14.15 -4.24 -10.95
C PHE A 19 14.48 -2.81 -10.50
N ALA A 20 13.46 -1.94 -10.43
CA ALA A 20 13.61 -0.58 -9.89
C ALA A 20 14.00 -0.60 -8.40
N ALA A 21 13.37 -1.46 -7.59
CA ALA A 21 13.65 -1.60 -6.16
C ALA A 21 15.03 -2.20 -5.86
N GLN A 22 15.54 -3.09 -6.72
CA GLN A 22 16.86 -3.70 -6.61
C GLN A 22 18.01 -2.76 -7.04
N LYS A 23 17.72 -1.51 -7.43
CA LYS A 23 18.69 -0.54 -7.98
C LYS A 23 19.44 -1.07 -9.21
N ASN A 24 18.86 -2.02 -9.93
CA ASN A 24 19.43 -2.49 -11.18
C ASN A 24 19.28 -1.39 -12.24
N LEU A 25 20.21 -1.34 -13.19
CA LEU A 25 20.16 -0.39 -14.30
C LEU A 25 18.96 -0.75 -15.20
N VAL A 26 17.89 0.05 -15.14
CA VAL A 26 16.74 -0.07 -16.03
C VAL A 26 16.87 0.99 -17.12
N LEU A 27 16.97 0.54 -18.37
CA LEU A 27 17.00 1.40 -19.55
C LEU A 27 15.63 1.34 -20.23
N GLU A 28 14.94 2.46 -20.29
CA GLU A 28 13.70 2.59 -21.06
C GLU A 28 14.02 2.95 -22.51
N HIS A 29 13.47 2.21 -23.46
CA HIS A 29 13.62 2.49 -24.89
C HIS A 29 12.28 2.95 -25.47
N PRO A 30 12.24 4.04 -26.25
CA PRO A 30 11.00 4.50 -26.86
C PRO A 30 10.49 3.45 -27.84
N ILE A 31 9.24 3.04 -27.65
CA ILE A 31 8.52 2.12 -28.54
C ILE A 31 7.34 2.84 -29.16
N GLY A 32 7.22 2.73 -30.49
CA GLY A 32 6.05 3.20 -31.22
C GLY A 32 4.89 2.25 -31.01
N VAL A 33 3.92 2.65 -30.19
CA VAL A 33 2.70 1.86 -29.95
C VAL A 33 1.72 2.14 -31.08
N ARG A 34 1.25 1.09 -31.76
CA ARG A 34 0.23 1.21 -32.81
C ARG A 34 -1.16 1.41 -32.19
N GLU A 35 -1.98 2.24 -32.83
CA GLU A 35 -3.38 2.38 -32.42
C GLU A 35 -4.12 1.04 -32.54
N ARG A 36 -4.98 0.76 -31.54
CA ARG A 36 -5.73 -0.48 -31.45
C ARG A 36 -6.80 -0.51 -32.56
N THR A 37 -6.67 -1.43 -33.50
CA THR A 37 -7.53 -1.54 -34.68
C THR A 37 -8.84 -2.30 -34.46
N SER A 38 -8.95 -3.18 -33.45
CA SER A 38 -10.19 -3.87 -33.08
C SER A 38 -10.15 -4.50 -31.68
N GLY A 39 -11.32 -4.81 -31.11
CA GLY A 39 -11.50 -5.45 -29.80
C GLY A 39 -12.02 -4.52 -28.70
N LYS A 40 -12.95 -4.99 -27.86
CA LYS A 40 -13.37 -4.27 -26.65
C LYS A 40 -12.27 -4.37 -25.60
N SER A 41 -12.01 -3.26 -24.90
CA SER A 41 -11.11 -3.27 -23.75
C SER A 41 -11.64 -4.27 -22.71
N THR A 42 -10.86 -5.31 -22.41
CA THR A 42 -11.14 -6.25 -21.30
C THR A 42 -11.06 -5.54 -19.93
N ILE A 43 -10.54 -4.31 -19.90
CA ILE A 43 -10.46 -3.47 -18.70
C ILE A 43 -11.84 -2.87 -18.44
N ASN A 44 -12.60 -3.53 -17.58
CA ASN A 44 -13.86 -3.03 -17.02
C ASN A 44 -13.59 -2.48 -15.61
N ILE A 45 -14.54 -1.73 -15.02
CA ILE A 45 -14.42 -1.20 -13.65
C ILE A 45 -14.19 -2.31 -12.62
N ASN A 46 -14.78 -3.50 -12.84
CA ASN A 46 -14.53 -4.66 -11.98
C ASN A 46 -13.07 -5.13 -12.04
N THR A 47 -12.46 -5.14 -13.23
CA THR A 47 -11.05 -5.48 -13.43
C THR A 47 -10.13 -4.45 -12.76
N ALA A 48 -10.58 -3.20 -12.61
CA ALA A 48 -9.82 -2.18 -11.89
C ALA A 48 -9.71 -2.49 -10.39
N PHE A 49 -10.75 -3.04 -9.76
CA PHE A 49 -10.69 -3.49 -8.35
C PHE A 49 -9.71 -4.64 -8.16
N ASP A 50 -9.75 -5.64 -9.05
CA ASP A 50 -8.81 -6.77 -9.02
C ASP A 50 -7.36 -6.27 -9.17
N THR A 51 -7.13 -5.31 -10.07
CA THR A 51 -5.82 -4.69 -10.27
C THR A 51 -5.36 -3.90 -9.02
N ILE A 52 -6.26 -3.18 -8.35
CA ILE A 52 -5.96 -2.47 -7.10
C ILE A 52 -5.57 -3.46 -6.00
N LEU A 53 -6.33 -4.55 -5.84
CA LEU A 53 -6.04 -5.58 -4.86
C LEU A 53 -4.69 -6.26 -5.14
N GLU A 54 -4.36 -6.52 -6.41
CA GLU A 54 -3.03 -7.02 -6.79
C GLU A 54 -1.92 -6.05 -6.39
N ILE A 55 -2.05 -4.76 -6.73
CA ILE A 55 -1.10 -3.71 -6.33
C ILE A 55 -0.92 -3.71 -4.81
N LEU A 56 -2.02 -3.74 -4.05
CA LEU A 56 -1.99 -3.74 -2.59
C LEU A 56 -1.26 -4.97 -2.05
N ASN A 57 -1.51 -6.15 -2.61
CA ASN A 57 -0.87 -7.40 -2.22
C ASN A 57 0.64 -7.39 -2.50
N ILE A 58 1.06 -6.84 -3.64
CA ILE A 58 2.48 -6.69 -4.00
C ILE A 58 3.17 -5.70 -3.06
N VAL A 59 2.57 -4.54 -2.80
CA VAL A 59 3.16 -3.55 -1.89
C VAL A 59 3.25 -4.14 -0.47
N MET A 60 2.25 -4.91 -0.02
CA MET A 60 2.31 -5.66 1.24
C MET A 60 3.40 -6.73 1.25
N LEU A 61 3.74 -7.33 0.12
CA LEU A 61 4.84 -8.30 0.02
C LEU A 61 6.21 -7.61 0.15
N PHE A 62 6.38 -6.42 -0.44
CA PHE A 62 7.68 -5.75 -0.48
C PHE A 62 7.98 -4.83 0.68
N ASN A 63 7.03 -3.99 1.11
CA ASN A 63 7.18 -3.01 2.20
C ASN A 63 5.79 -2.61 2.75
N PRO A 64 5.14 -3.49 3.54
CA PRO A 64 3.80 -3.23 4.08
C PRO A 64 3.74 -1.96 4.94
N ILE A 65 4.82 -1.60 5.65
CA ILE A 65 4.86 -0.38 6.47
C ILE A 65 4.50 0.88 5.68
N ARG A 66 4.80 0.93 4.37
CA ARG A 66 4.50 2.08 3.51
C ARG A 66 3.01 2.35 3.34
N ILE A 67 2.16 1.34 3.53
CA ILE A 67 0.69 1.47 3.49
C ILE A 67 0.14 1.79 4.89
N PHE A 68 0.57 1.04 5.91
CA PHE A 68 0.01 1.18 7.25
C PHE A 68 0.44 2.47 7.94
N LEU A 69 1.65 2.96 7.69
CA LEU A 69 2.19 4.18 8.29
C LEU A 69 1.36 5.44 7.96
N PRO A 70 1.07 5.79 6.69
CA PRO A 70 0.27 6.98 6.39
C PRO A 70 -1.15 6.88 6.96
N ILE A 71 -1.75 5.68 6.95
CA ILE A 71 -3.09 5.47 7.54
C ILE A 71 -3.04 5.70 9.05
N ALA A 72 -2.07 5.11 9.75
CA ALA A 72 -1.89 5.31 11.19
C ALA A 72 -1.68 6.78 11.55
N LEU A 73 -0.85 7.50 10.78
CA LEU A 73 -0.62 8.94 10.97
C LEU A 73 -1.90 9.75 10.76
N ILE A 74 -2.69 9.45 9.72
CA ILE A 74 -3.98 10.13 9.48
C ILE A 74 -4.89 9.97 10.69
N PHE A 75 -5.05 8.76 11.21
CA PHE A 75 -5.90 8.51 12.38
C PHE A 75 -5.36 9.17 13.66
N PHE A 76 -4.04 9.12 13.85
CA PHE A 76 -3.40 9.74 15.01
C PHE A 76 -3.52 11.26 15.01
N PHE A 77 -3.25 11.91 13.86
CA PHE A 77 -3.39 13.37 13.72
C PHE A 77 -4.85 13.81 13.70
N ALA A 78 -5.75 13.05 13.09
CA ALA A 78 -7.20 13.32 13.17
C ALA A 78 -7.68 13.25 14.62
N GLY A 79 -7.24 12.25 15.38
CA GLY A 79 -7.53 12.14 16.82
C GLY A 79 -6.98 13.32 17.62
N LEU A 80 -5.74 13.76 17.35
CA LEU A 80 -5.16 14.96 17.96
C LEU A 80 -5.95 16.23 17.64
N LEU A 81 -6.20 16.49 16.35
CA LEU A 81 -6.94 17.66 15.89
C LEU A 81 -8.36 17.72 16.47
N TRP A 82 -9.00 16.57 16.65
CA TRP A 82 -10.31 16.47 17.29
C TRP A 82 -10.25 16.62 18.81
N GLY A 83 -9.21 16.08 19.45
CA GLY A 83 -9.04 16.07 20.90
C GLY A 83 -8.62 17.41 21.49
N ILE A 84 -7.71 18.14 20.81
CA ILE A 84 -7.16 19.43 21.24
C ILE A 84 -8.26 20.46 21.58
N PRO A 85 -9.24 20.78 20.72
CA PRO A 85 -10.25 21.80 21.02
C PRO A 85 -11.15 21.40 22.21
N ILE A 86 -11.44 20.10 22.37
CA ILE A 86 -12.29 19.59 23.46
C ILE A 86 -11.54 19.64 24.81
N MET A 87 -10.24 19.35 24.78
CA MET A 87 -9.36 19.47 25.94
C MET A 87 -9.20 20.93 26.38
N ILE A 88 -9.02 21.86 25.44
CA ILE A 88 -8.95 23.31 25.72
C ILE A 88 -10.28 23.84 26.28
N ALA A 89 -11.41 23.31 25.83
CA ALA A 89 -12.74 23.66 26.34
C ALA A 89 -13.03 23.13 27.77
N GLY A 90 -12.07 22.49 28.43
CA GLY A 90 -12.21 21.99 29.81
C GLY A 90 -13.16 20.79 29.95
N ARG A 91 -13.59 20.18 28.83
CA ARG A 91 -14.53 19.04 28.84
C ARG A 91 -13.84 17.68 28.97
N GLY A 92 -12.54 17.67 29.30
CA GLY A 92 -11.73 16.46 29.39
C GLY A 92 -11.31 15.89 28.03
N VAL A 93 -10.87 14.62 28.01
CA VAL A 93 -10.48 13.92 26.78
C VAL A 93 -11.73 13.38 26.09
N SER A 94 -11.95 13.77 24.83
CA SER A 94 -13.02 13.22 24.01
C SER A 94 -12.83 11.71 23.80
N VAL A 95 -13.86 10.92 24.11
CA VAL A 95 -13.87 9.47 23.87
C VAL A 95 -13.58 9.16 22.39
N GLY A 96 -14.13 9.96 21.47
CA GLY A 96 -13.88 9.82 20.03
C GLY A 96 -12.43 10.07 19.64
N ALA A 97 -11.79 11.10 20.21
CA ALA A 97 -10.37 11.38 19.99
C ALA A 97 -9.47 10.26 20.53
N GLY A 98 -9.77 9.76 21.74
CA GLY A 98 -9.06 8.63 22.35
C GLY A 98 -9.16 7.35 21.52
N LEU A 99 -10.37 7.02 21.02
CA LEU A 99 -10.59 5.87 20.14
C LEU A 99 -9.84 6.02 18.81
N MET A 100 -9.85 7.21 18.19
CA MET A 100 -9.10 7.45 16.95
C MET A 100 -7.59 7.30 17.14
N MET A 101 -7.04 7.86 18.24
CA MET A 101 -5.62 7.70 18.55
C MET A 101 -5.26 6.24 18.83
N LEU A 102 -6.06 5.52 19.63
CA LEU A 102 -5.85 4.10 19.91
C LEU A 102 -5.89 3.27 18.61
N THR A 103 -6.84 3.56 17.73
CA THR A 103 -6.96 2.89 16.43
C THR A 103 -5.73 3.18 15.55
N GLY A 104 -5.26 4.42 15.51
CA GLY A 104 -4.02 4.78 14.79
C GLY A 104 -2.80 4.02 15.32
N VAL A 105 -2.65 3.91 16.64
CA VAL A 105 -1.57 3.14 17.26
C VAL A 105 -1.71 1.64 16.94
N MET A 106 -2.91 1.08 16.98
CA MET A 106 -3.14 -0.32 16.62
C MET A 106 -2.79 -0.60 15.15
N ILE A 107 -3.19 0.29 14.23
CA ILE A 107 -2.82 0.19 12.80
C ILE A 107 -1.30 0.28 12.62
N PHE A 108 -0.63 1.16 13.36
CA PHE A 108 0.83 1.26 13.33
C PHE A 108 1.52 -0.02 13.80
N LEU A 109 1.08 -0.59 14.93
CA LEU A 109 1.61 -1.85 15.46
C LEU A 109 1.38 -3.02 14.49
N LEU A 110 0.19 -3.10 13.89
CA LEU A 110 -0.11 -4.07 12.83
C LEU A 110 0.81 -3.89 11.62
N GLY A 111 1.08 -2.64 11.23
CA GLY A 111 2.03 -2.31 10.17
C GLY A 111 3.45 -2.80 10.46
N LEU A 112 3.93 -2.62 11.71
CA LEU A 112 5.23 -3.14 12.14
C LEU A 112 5.27 -4.67 12.13
N ILE A 113 4.21 -5.34 12.58
CA ILE A 113 4.10 -6.81 12.53
C ILE A 113 4.11 -7.30 11.07
N ALA A 114 3.36 -6.64 10.19
CA ALA A 114 3.34 -6.96 8.77
C ALA A 114 4.73 -6.80 8.13
N GLU A 115 5.48 -5.77 8.50
CA GLU A 115 6.86 -5.54 8.05
C GLU A 115 7.78 -6.70 8.47
N GLN A 116 7.69 -7.13 9.72
CA GLN A 116 8.46 -8.28 10.22
C GLN A 116 8.08 -9.58 9.50
N LEU A 117 6.78 -9.78 9.24
CA LEU A 117 6.31 -10.95 8.49
C LEU A 117 6.82 -10.94 7.04
N SER A 118 6.82 -9.78 6.40
CA SER A 118 7.40 -9.60 5.06
C SER A 118 8.90 -9.90 5.06
N HIS A 119 9.66 -9.42 6.05
CA HIS A 119 11.07 -9.72 6.21
C HIS A 119 11.35 -11.21 6.38
N ILE A 120 10.59 -11.91 7.22
CA ILE A 120 10.70 -13.36 7.41
C ILE A 120 10.36 -14.12 6.12
N ARG A 121 9.37 -13.64 5.36
CA ARG A 121 8.97 -14.27 4.10
C ARG A 121 10.03 -14.06 3.02
N LYS A 122 10.63 -12.87 2.94
CA LYS A 122 11.77 -12.56 2.07
C LYS A 122 13.01 -13.39 2.43
N SER A 123 13.29 -13.65 3.71
CA SER A 123 14.46 -14.45 4.09
C SER A 123 14.33 -15.94 3.74
N ARG A 124 13.11 -16.42 3.43
CA ARG A 124 12.85 -17.79 2.97
C ARG A 124 12.77 -17.94 1.44
N LEU A 125 12.78 -16.83 0.71
CA LEU A 125 12.73 -16.77 -0.76
C LEU A 125 14.14 -16.64 -1.34
#